data_AF-A0A2W6BT51-F1
#
_entry.id   AF-A0A2W6BT51-F1
#
_cell.length_a   1.000
_cell.length_b   1.000
_cell.length_c   1.000
_cell.angle_alpha   90.00
_cell.angle_beta   90.00
_cell.angle_gamma   90.00
#
_symmetry.space_group_name_H-M   'P 1'
#
loop_
_entity.id
_entity.type
_entity.pdbx_description
1 polymer ?
#
loop_
_entity_poly.entity_id
_entity_poly.type
_entity_poly.pdbx_seq_one_letter_code
_entity_poly.pdbx_strand_id
1 'polypeptide(L)'
;MAQTKRKRRSKHRGTAAGTISARGRTGRPPTPEERKKQARTGAREQRLNTPPTWVSSVKRAALAAGILFAFVLLTTHGKGRVQAAIAIAVLALAVYVPGGYYLETFLYRRRQRKKETVK
;
A
#
# COMPACT_ATOMS: atom_id res chain seq x y z
N MET A 1 28.43 52.70 -23.90
CA MET A 1 27.43 52.73 -22.80
C MET A 1 27.32 51.34 -22.19
N ALA A 2 27.68 51.16 -20.92
CA ALA A 2 27.64 49.85 -20.25
C ALA A 2 26.20 49.53 -19.82
N GLN A 3 25.66 48.40 -20.30
CA GLN A 3 24.30 47.97 -20.02
C GLN A 3 24.20 47.43 -18.57
N THR A 4 23.69 48.25 -17.64
CA THR A 4 23.52 47.87 -16.22
C THR A 4 22.25 47.05 -15.98
N LYS A 5 22.10 45.90 -16.64
CA LYS A 5 20.94 45.02 -16.40
C LYS A 5 21.19 44.12 -15.18
N ARG A 6 20.80 44.60 -13.99
CA ARG A 6 20.84 43.79 -12.75
C ARG A 6 19.86 42.62 -12.85
N LYS A 7 20.38 41.38 -12.88
CA LYS A 7 19.58 40.14 -12.90
C LYS A 7 18.73 40.06 -11.62
N ARG A 8 17.39 40.06 -11.74
CA ARG A 8 16.48 39.88 -10.59
C ARG A 8 16.76 38.51 -9.95
N ARG A 9 17.29 38.48 -8.73
CA ARG A 9 17.40 37.27 -7.91
C ARG A 9 16.08 37.06 -7.17
N SER A 10 15.48 35.89 -7.30
CA SER A 10 14.31 35.51 -6.49
C SER A 10 14.75 35.21 -5.05
N LYS A 11 13.95 35.62 -4.06
CA LYS A 11 14.20 35.29 -2.65
C LYS A 11 14.22 33.78 -2.44
N HIS A 12 15.11 33.30 -1.57
CA HIS A 12 15.09 31.92 -1.07
C HIS A 12 13.75 31.70 -0.36
N ARG A 13 12.95 30.73 -0.83
CA ARG A 13 11.69 30.35 -0.17
C ARG A 13 11.98 29.12 0.69
N GLY A 14 12.33 29.37 1.94
CA GLY A 14 12.21 28.38 3.01
C GLY A 14 10.95 28.70 3.82
N THR A 15 10.34 27.68 4.42
CA THR A 15 9.51 27.91 5.61
C THR A 15 10.42 28.25 6.79
N ALA A 16 9.90 28.93 7.81
CA ALA A 16 10.65 29.16 9.06
C ALA A 16 11.11 27.84 9.73
N ALA A 17 10.47 26.72 9.38
CA ALA A 17 10.78 25.37 9.84
C ALA A 17 11.92 24.67 9.05
N GLY A 18 12.61 25.37 8.14
CA GLY A 18 13.77 24.82 7.42
C GLY A 18 13.43 23.79 6.34
N THR A 19 12.14 23.58 6.01
CA THR A 19 11.76 22.68 4.91
C THR A 19 11.99 23.38 3.57
N ILE A 20 13.07 22.99 2.89
CA ILE A 20 13.32 23.33 1.49
C ILE A 20 12.46 22.39 0.65
N SER A 21 11.25 22.81 0.26
CA SER A 21 10.57 22.10 -0.83
C SER A 21 11.38 22.36 -2.10
N ALA A 22 12.04 21.31 -2.62
CA ALA A 22 12.62 21.33 -3.95
C ALA A 22 11.58 21.97 -4.88
N ARG A 23 11.98 23.00 -5.63
CA ARG A 23 11.08 23.83 -6.44
C ARG A 23 10.07 22.94 -7.14
N GLY A 24 8.87 22.83 -6.55
CA GLY A 24 7.76 22.21 -7.23
C GLY A 24 7.53 22.98 -8.52
N ARG A 25 6.83 22.37 -9.47
CA ARG A 25 6.43 23.05 -10.71
C ARG A 25 5.36 24.10 -10.39
N THR A 26 5.74 25.20 -9.72
CA THR A 26 4.84 26.23 -9.19
C THR A 26 4.26 27.14 -10.27
N GLY A 27 4.59 26.91 -11.55
CA GLY A 27 4.18 27.76 -12.66
C GLY A 27 3.01 27.24 -13.50
N ARG A 28 2.69 25.94 -13.44
CA ARG A 28 1.62 25.34 -14.24
C ARG A 28 0.75 24.45 -13.36
N PRO A 29 -0.59 24.58 -13.41
CA PRO A 29 -1.48 23.64 -12.72
C PRO A 29 -1.21 22.21 -13.21
N PRO A 30 -1.25 21.19 -12.34
CA PRO A 30 -0.98 19.83 -12.75
C PRO A 30 -1.94 19.41 -13.86
N THR A 31 -1.36 18.79 -14.88
CA THR A 31 -2.09 18.16 -15.98
C THR A 31 -3.03 17.07 -15.44
N PRO A 32 -4.19 16.78 -16.07
CA PRO A 32 -5.09 15.72 -15.61
C PRO A 32 -4.39 14.37 -15.42
N GLU A 33 -3.44 14.04 -16.29
CA GLU A 33 -2.64 12.82 -16.18
C GLU A 33 -1.68 12.85 -14.98
N GLU A 34 -1.06 14.01 -14.72
CA GLU A 34 -0.17 14.21 -13.58
C GLU A 34 -0.94 14.09 -12.26
N ARG A 35 -2.17 14.65 -12.19
CA ARG A 35 -3.05 14.48 -11.03
C ARG A 35 -3.39 13.02 -10.80
N LYS A 36 -3.73 12.29 -11.87
CA LYS A 36 -4.04 10.85 -11.78
C LYS A 36 -2.84 10.05 -11.30
N LYS A 37 -1.63 10.37 -11.76
CA LYS A 37 -0.38 9.76 -11.28
C LYS A 37 -0.13 10.06 -9.80
N GLN A 38 -0.23 11.32 -9.39
CA GLN A 38 -0.05 11.74 -7.98
C GLN A 38 -1.09 11.10 -7.04
N ALA A 39 -2.35 11.03 -7.47
CA ALA A 39 -3.40 10.36 -6.71
C ALA A 39 -3.11 8.86 -6.55
N ARG A 40 -2.63 8.19 -7.60
CA ARG A 40 -2.24 6.77 -7.56
C ARG A 40 -1.04 6.53 -6.64
N THR A 41 -0.02 7.37 -6.69
CA THR A 41 1.16 7.24 -5.82
C THR A 41 0.80 7.50 -4.36
N GLY A 42 0.02 8.57 -4.09
CA GLY A 42 -0.46 8.88 -2.75
C GLY A 42 -1.34 7.77 -2.15
N ALA A 43 -2.29 7.24 -2.93
CA ALA A 43 -3.14 6.12 -2.50
C ALA A 43 -2.32 4.84 -2.23
N ARG A 44 -1.28 4.58 -3.04
CA ARG A 44 -0.38 3.45 -2.82
C ARG A 44 0.42 3.64 -1.53
N GLU A 45 0.99 4.81 -1.31
CA GLU A 45 1.74 5.12 -0.09
C GLU A 45 0.88 5.01 1.16
N GLN A 46 -0.35 5.53 1.13
CA GLN A 46 -1.29 5.40 2.24
C GLN A 46 -1.56 3.93 2.59
N ARG A 47 -1.92 3.11 1.60
CA ARG A 47 -2.15 1.65 1.79
C ARG A 47 -0.95 0.93 2.38
N LEU A 48 0.25 1.34 1.97
CA LEU A 48 1.51 0.76 2.41
C LEU A 48 1.93 1.21 3.82
N ASN A 49 1.31 2.27 4.34
CA ASN A 49 1.58 2.85 5.66
C ASN A 49 0.48 2.60 6.68
N THR A 50 -0.67 2.05 6.24
CA THR A 50 -1.73 1.58 7.13
C THR A 50 -1.24 0.32 7.87
N PRO A 51 -1.35 0.26 9.22
CA PRO A 51 -0.99 -0.93 9.97
C PRO A 51 -1.95 -2.09 9.63
N PRO A 52 -1.44 -3.33 9.52
CA PRO A 52 -2.31 -4.49 9.29
C PRO A 52 -3.19 -4.76 10.50
N THR A 53 -4.45 -5.13 10.25
CA THR A 53 -5.42 -5.50 11.28
C THR A 53 -5.85 -6.95 11.09
N TRP A 54 -6.20 -7.61 12.19
CA TRP A 54 -6.75 -8.97 12.17
C TRP A 54 -7.96 -9.10 11.24
N VAL A 55 -8.82 -8.08 11.23
CA VAL A 55 -9.99 -8.04 10.34
C VAL A 55 -9.59 -8.04 8.87
N SER A 56 -8.51 -7.35 8.49
CA SER A 56 -8.01 -7.35 7.11
C SER A 56 -7.51 -8.72 6.69
N SER A 57 -6.74 -9.38 7.56
CA SER A 57 -6.22 -10.72 7.32
C SER A 57 -7.34 -11.76 7.23
N VAL A 58 -8.37 -11.66 8.08
CA VAL A 58 -9.56 -12.52 8.02
C VAL A 58 -10.31 -12.35 6.70
N LYS A 59 -10.57 -11.11 6.25
CA LYS A 59 -11.26 -10.86 4.97
C LYS A 59 -10.50 -11.44 3.77
N ARG A 60 -9.18 -11.30 3.74
CA ARG A 60 -8.33 -11.86 2.68
C ARG A 60 -8.29 -13.38 2.72
N ALA A 61 -8.14 -13.95 3.91
CA ALA A 61 -8.14 -15.40 4.11
C ALA A 61 -9.50 -16.02 3.77
N ALA A 62 -10.62 -15.36 4.12
CA ALA A 62 -11.96 -15.79 3.77
C ALA A 62 -12.17 -15.82 2.25
N LEU A 63 -11.65 -14.82 1.53
CA LEU A 63 -11.72 -14.81 0.06
C LEU A 63 -10.89 -15.96 -0.54
N ALA A 64 -9.67 -16.17 -0.06
CA ALA A 64 -8.82 -17.28 -0.51
C ALA A 64 -9.45 -18.66 -0.19
N ALA A 65 -9.97 -18.83 1.03
CA ALA A 65 -10.65 -20.04 1.45
C ALA A 65 -11.93 -20.29 0.65
N GLY A 66 -12.69 -19.25 0.32
CA GLY A 66 -13.87 -19.35 -0.54
C GLY A 66 -13.53 -19.82 -1.96
N ILE A 67 -12.44 -19.30 -2.54
CA ILE A 67 -11.95 -19.75 -3.85
C ILE A 67 -11.50 -21.21 -3.79
N LEU A 68 -10.73 -21.59 -2.77
CA LEU A 68 -10.28 -22.96 -2.58
C LEU A 68 -11.45 -23.92 -2.37
N PHE A 69 -12.45 -23.51 -1.60
CA PHE A 69 -13.68 -24.27 -1.37
C PHE A 69 -14.43 -24.50 -2.68
N ALA A 70 -14.64 -23.44 -3.48
CA ALA A 70 -15.27 -23.55 -4.78
C ALA A 70 -14.50 -24.48 -5.73
N PHE A 71 -13.17 -24.39 -5.72
CA PHE A 71 -12.30 -25.26 -6.50
C PHE A 71 -12.45 -26.73 -6.09
N VAL A 72 -12.34 -27.06 -4.79
CA VAL A 72 -12.50 -28.43 -4.29
C VAL A 72 -13.89 -28.97 -4.61
N LEU A 73 -14.93 -28.14 -4.51
CA LEU A 73 -16.31 -28.54 -4.81
C LEU A 73 -16.51 -28.86 -6.30
N LEU A 74 -15.86 -28.10 -7.19
CA LEU A 74 -15.89 -28.34 -8.63
C LEU A 74 -15.08 -29.57 -9.05
N THR A 75 -13.89 -29.76 -8.48
CA THR A 75 -12.97 -30.83 -8.91
C THR A 75 -13.29 -32.18 -8.27
N THR A 76 -13.91 -32.20 -7.09
CA THR A 76 -14.17 -33.45 -6.35
C THR A 76 -15.58 -33.97 -6.62
N HIS A 77 -15.67 -35.17 -7.17
CA HIS A 77 -16.93 -35.89 -7.37
C HIS A 77 -17.03 -37.07 -6.39
N GLY A 78 -18.02 -37.07 -5.49
CA GLY A 78 -18.22 -38.15 -4.51
C GLY A 78 -19.15 -37.80 -3.35
N LYS A 79 -19.66 -38.83 -2.65
CA LYS A 79 -20.45 -38.71 -1.42
C LYS A 79 -19.51 -38.31 -0.28
N GLY A 80 -19.61 -37.06 0.20
CA GLY A 80 -18.73 -36.51 1.26
C GLY A 80 -17.85 -35.33 0.84
N ARG A 81 -17.88 -34.92 -0.43
CA ARG A 81 -17.08 -33.78 -0.94
C ARG A 81 -17.27 -32.48 -0.16
N VAL A 82 -18.48 -32.24 0.34
CA VAL A 82 -18.81 -31.01 1.10
C VAL A 82 -18.13 -31.04 2.47
N GLN A 83 -18.14 -32.18 3.17
CA GLN A 83 -17.46 -32.32 4.46
C GLN A 83 -15.94 -32.17 4.32
N ALA A 84 -15.35 -32.82 3.30
CA ALA A 84 -13.94 -32.68 3.01
C ALA A 84 -13.56 -31.23 2.66
N ALA A 85 -14.36 -30.56 1.81
CA ALA A 85 -14.13 -29.17 1.45
C ALA A 85 -14.24 -28.21 2.64
N ILE A 86 -15.22 -28.42 3.54
CA ILE A 86 -15.38 -27.63 4.77
C ILE A 86 -14.18 -27.85 5.70
N ALA A 87 -13.78 -29.11 5.93
CA ALA A 87 -12.64 -29.42 6.80
C ALA A 87 -11.34 -28.76 6.30
N ILE A 88 -11.08 -28.85 5.00
CA ILE A 88 -9.91 -28.20 4.37
C ILE A 88 -10.02 -26.68 4.46
N ALA A 89 -11.20 -26.09 4.21
CA ALA A 89 -11.38 -24.65 4.28
C ALA A 89 -11.16 -24.10 5.70
N VAL A 90 -11.68 -24.79 6.73
CA VAL A 90 -11.48 -24.41 8.14
C VAL A 90 -10.00 -24.51 8.52
N LEU A 91 -9.33 -25.61 8.15
CA LEU A 91 -7.92 -25.79 8.42
C LEU A 91 -7.07 -24.73 7.71
N ALA A 92 -7.40 -24.42 6.45
CA ALA A 92 -6.74 -23.35 5.71
C ALA A 92 -6.93 -22.00 6.40
N LEU A 93 -8.14 -21.65 6.85
CA LEU A 93 -8.38 -20.41 7.59
C LEU A 93 -7.58 -20.35 8.90
N ALA A 94 -7.54 -21.45 9.65
CA ALA A 94 -6.81 -21.52 10.92
C ALA A 94 -5.30 -21.26 10.75
N VAL A 95 -4.71 -21.68 9.64
CA VAL A 95 -3.28 -21.45 9.35
C VAL A 95 -3.04 -20.10 8.66
N TYR A 96 -3.88 -19.75 7.69
CA TYR A 96 -3.66 -18.62 6.80
C TYR A 96 -3.96 -17.26 7.46
N VAL A 97 -4.94 -17.23 8.38
CA VAL A 97 -5.28 -16.00 9.12
C VAL A 97 -4.12 -15.53 10.00
N PRO A 98 -3.58 -16.35 10.95
CA PRO A 98 -2.45 -15.92 11.76
C PRO A 98 -1.19 -15.74 10.92
N GLY A 99 -0.89 -16.66 10.00
CA GLY A 99 0.28 -16.55 9.12
C GLY A 99 0.29 -15.27 8.28
N GLY A 100 -0.85 -14.93 7.68
CA GLY A 100 -1.03 -13.69 6.93
C GLY A 100 -0.86 -12.45 7.80
N TYR A 101 -1.45 -12.41 8.98
CA TYR A 101 -1.31 -11.29 9.92
C TYR A 101 0.14 -11.05 10.33
N TYR A 102 0.86 -12.10 10.72
CA TYR A 102 2.27 -11.99 11.13
C TYR A 102 3.18 -11.57 9.98
N LEU A 103 2.96 -12.11 8.78
CA LEU A 103 3.74 -11.74 7.59
C LEU A 103 3.54 -10.25 7.24
N GLU A 104 2.29 -9.78 7.23
CA GLU A 104 1.97 -8.38 6.97
C GLU A 104 2.57 -7.45 8.03
N THR A 105 2.50 -7.86 9.31
CA THR A 105 3.08 -7.11 10.42
C THR A 105 4.60 -7.02 10.32
N PHE A 106 5.27 -8.12 9.96
CA PHE A 106 6.70 -8.16 9.74
C PHE A 106 7.12 -7.22 8.60
N LEU A 107 6.43 -7.28 7.45
CA LEU A 107 6.70 -6.42 6.29
C LEU A 107 6.46 -4.94 6.62
N TYR A 108 5.38 -4.64 7.35
CA TYR A 108 5.08 -3.29 7.84
C TYR A 108 6.21 -2.76 8.72
N ARG A 109 6.61 -3.52 9.76
CA ARG A 109 7.70 -3.14 10.68
C ARG A 109 9.02 -2.95 9.93
N ARG A 110 9.36 -3.85 9.01
CA ARG A 110 10.56 -3.75 8.17
C ARG A 110 10.58 -2.44 7.37
N ARG A 111 9.43 -2.00 6.84
CA ARG A 111 9.33 -0.73 6.11
C ARG A 111 9.47 0.48 7.03
N GLN A 112 8.83 0.48 8.21
CA GLN A 112 8.93 1.60 9.14
C GLN A 112 10.38 1.83 9.59
N ARG A 113 11.11 0.75 9.91
CA ARG A 113 12.54 0.82 10.22
C ARG A 113 13.37 1.47 9.11
N LYS A 114 13.10 1.13 7.85
CA LYS A 114 13.78 1.75 6.69
C LYS A 114 13.48 3.24 6.55
N LYS A 115 12.31 3.72 6.99
CA LYS A 115 11.97 5.14 6.96
C LYS A 115 12.64 5.91 8.09
N GLU A 116 12.76 5.29 9.27
CA GLU A 116 13.48 5.87 10.41
C GLU A 116 14.96 6.07 10.08
N THR A 117 15.60 5.12 9.38
CA THR A 117 17.02 5.23 8.99
C THR A 117 17.29 6.24 7.86
N VAL A 118 16.25 6.69 7.14
CA VAL A 118 16.38 7.63 6.00
C VAL A 118 16.02 9.06 6.42
N LYS A 119 15.57 9.26 7.67
CA LYS A 119 15.48 10.60 8.27
C LYS A 119 16.86 11.10 8.68
#